data_AF-A0A966K9T4-F1
#
_entry.id   AF-A0A966K9T4-F1
#
_cell.length_a   1.000
_cell.length_b   1.000
_cell.length_c   1.000
_cell.angle_alpha   90.00
_cell.angle_beta   90.00
_cell.angle_gamma   90.00
#
_symmetry.space_group_name_H-M   'P 1'
#
loop_
_entity.id
_entity.type
_entity.pdbx_description
1 polymer ?
#
loop_
_entity_poly.entity_id
_entity_poly.type
_entity_poly.pdbx_seq_one_letter_code
_entity_poly.pdbx_strand_id
1 'polypeptide(L)'
;MRATIEQLNKTIHRVAISLLLIAPFMVGQEIEEVVVSGSFIPDEKRDTSEISAILDSSEIERTGDDNIAVALTRLTGLSLVRGKYVYVRGLGERYSAATLNGSNLPSPEPLKRVVPLDLFPTQIINSD
;
A
#
# COMPACT_ATOMS: atom_id res chain seq x y z
N MET A 1 -48.62 -57.56 -23.61
CA MET A 1 -48.06 -57.46 -22.24
C MET A 1 -46.60 -56.96 -22.19
N ARG A 2 -45.74 -57.28 -23.18
CA ARG A 2 -44.32 -56.81 -23.18
C ARG A 2 -44.14 -55.28 -23.31
N ALA A 3 -44.93 -54.61 -24.16
CA ALA A 3 -44.83 -53.16 -24.37
C ALA A 3 -45.18 -52.31 -23.13
N THR A 4 -46.06 -52.80 -22.25
CA THR A 4 -46.48 -52.08 -21.04
C THR A 4 -45.38 -52.07 -19.97
N ILE A 5 -44.60 -53.15 -19.86
CA ILE A 5 -43.49 -53.28 -18.91
C ILE A 5 -42.30 -52.39 -19.33
N GLU A 6 -42.05 -52.27 -20.64
CA GLU A 6 -40.96 -51.45 -21.16
C GLU A 6 -41.22 -49.95 -20.95
N GLN A 7 -42.47 -49.49 -21.08
CA GLN A 7 -42.88 -48.12 -20.76
C GLN A 7 -42.79 -47.83 -19.25
N LEU A 8 -43.09 -48.80 -18.40
CA LEU A 8 -42.95 -48.69 -16.95
C LEU A 8 -41.48 -48.52 -16.54
N ASN A 9 -40.58 -49.35 -17.10
CA ASN A 9 -39.14 -49.23 -16.84
C ASN A 9 -38.57 -47.90 -17.32
N LYS A 10 -39.02 -47.39 -18.48
CA LYS A 10 -38.58 -46.09 -19.00
C LYS A 10 -39.06 -44.94 -18.13
N THR A 11 -40.25 -45.04 -17.54
CA THR A 11 -40.80 -44.02 -16.63
C THR A 11 -40.06 -44.00 -15.29
N ILE A 12 -39.78 -45.18 -14.71
CA ILE A 12 -38.99 -45.31 -13.47
C ILE A 12 -37.59 -44.71 -13.67
N HIS A 13 -36.95 -44.99 -14.81
CA HIS A 13 -35.61 -44.47 -15.09
C HIS A 13 -35.61 -42.94 -15.21
N ARG A 14 -36.64 -42.35 -15.83
CA ARG A 14 -36.78 -40.89 -15.95
C ARG A 14 -37.03 -40.21 -14.59
N VAL A 15 -37.85 -40.81 -13.73
CA VAL A 15 -38.12 -40.30 -12.38
C VAL A 15 -36.88 -40.40 -11.49
N ALA A 16 -36.13 -41.52 -11.59
CA ALA A 16 -34.88 -41.69 -10.85
C ALA A 16 -33.82 -40.65 -11.26
N ILE A 17 -33.71 -40.34 -12.55
CA ILE A 17 -32.80 -39.30 -13.06
C ILE A 17 -33.23 -37.91 -12.58
N SER A 18 -34.54 -37.58 -12.62
CA SER A 18 -35.01 -36.28 -12.13
C SER A 18 -34.81 -36.13 -10.62
N LEU A 19 -34.97 -37.21 -9.85
CA LEU A 19 -34.77 -37.19 -8.40
C LEU A 19 -33.28 -37.07 -8.03
N LEU A 20 -32.39 -37.73 -8.79
CA LEU A 20 -30.94 -37.64 -8.61
C LEU A 20 -30.39 -36.24 -8.93
N LEU A 21 -30.99 -35.53 -9.91
CA LEU A 21 -30.54 -34.19 -10.29
C LEU A 21 -30.89 -33.11 -9.25
N ILE A 22 -31.92 -33.34 -8.43
CA ILE A 22 -32.39 -32.40 -7.40
C ILE A 22 -31.67 -32.62 -6.05
N ALA A 23 -31.20 -33.85 -5.78
CA ALA A 23 -30.50 -34.20 -4.55
C ALA A 23 -29.29 -33.30 -4.18
N PRO A 24 -28.40 -32.87 -5.11
CA PRO A 24 -27.27 -32.01 -4.74
C PRO A 24 -27.69 -30.58 -4.39
N PHE A 25 -28.92 -30.15 -4.69
CA PHE A 25 -29.43 -28.83 -4.33
C PHE A 25 -29.93 -28.75 -2.87
N MET A 26 -30.09 -29.89 -2.20
CA MET A 26 -30.49 -29.98 -0.79
C MET A 26 -29.31 -29.93 0.20
N VAL A 27 -28.08 -29.87 -0.30
CA VAL A 27 -26.89 -29.71 0.55
C VAL A 27 -26.84 -28.25 1.01
N GLY A 28 -27.14 -28.03 2.30
CA GLY A 28 -27.23 -26.72 2.91
C GLY A 28 -25.99 -25.87 2.64
N GLN A 29 -26.21 -24.56 2.48
CA GLN A 29 -25.13 -23.59 2.34
C GLN A 29 -24.23 -23.66 3.59
N GLU A 30 -23.02 -24.17 3.43
CA GLU A 30 -21.97 -24.01 4.43
C GLU A 30 -21.71 -22.51 4.59
N ILE A 31 -21.87 -22.03 5.83
CA ILE A 31 -21.69 -20.62 6.16
C ILE A 31 -20.18 -20.36 6.06
N GLU A 32 -19.77 -19.54 5.10
CA GLU A 32 -18.37 -19.12 4.94
C GLU A 32 -18.01 -18.18 6.11
N GLU A 33 -17.26 -18.70 7.10
CA GLU A 33 -16.78 -17.93 8.23
C GLU A 33 -15.69 -16.97 7.76
N VAL A 34 -16.06 -15.70 7.58
CA VAL A 34 -15.10 -14.63 7.28
C VAL A 34 -14.41 -14.23 8.58
N VAL A 35 -13.26 -14.82 8.87
CA VAL A 35 -12.39 -14.41 9.98
C VAL A 35 -11.65 -13.14 9.58
N VAL A 36 -12.09 -11.98 10.09
CA VAL A 36 -11.36 -10.72 9.96
C VAL A 36 -10.22 -10.72 10.98
N SER A 37 -9.05 -11.22 10.58
CA SER A 37 -7.84 -11.10 11.39
C SER A 37 -7.32 -9.67 11.28
N GLY A 38 -7.50 -8.87 12.33
CA GLY A 38 -6.96 -7.52 12.40
C GLY A 38 -5.45 -7.57 12.58
N SER A 39 -4.69 -7.13 11.58
CA SER A 39 -3.26 -6.84 11.77
C SER A 39 -3.12 -5.47 12.42
N PHE A 40 -2.44 -5.40 13.57
CA PHE A 40 -2.04 -4.12 14.14
C PHE A 40 -0.82 -3.63 13.37
N ILE A 41 -1.03 -2.66 12.49
CA ILE A 41 0.06 -1.90 11.86
C ILE A 41 0.28 -0.67 12.75
N PRO A 42 1.33 -0.66 13.60
CA PRO A 42 1.66 0.52 14.39
C PRO A 42 1.93 1.70 13.44
N ASP A 43 1.24 2.81 13.69
CA ASP A 43 1.54 4.06 13.00
C ASP A 43 2.66 4.74 13.79
N GLU A 44 3.88 4.70 13.25
CA GLU A 44 5.09 5.29 13.82
C GLU A 44 4.91 6.79 14.16
N LYS A 45 3.94 7.46 13.51
CA LYS A 45 3.61 8.86 13.79
C LYS A 45 2.96 9.05 15.16
N ARG A 46 2.39 8.01 15.77
CA ARG A 46 1.67 8.09 17.06
C ARG A 46 2.57 7.87 18.28
N ASP A 47 3.76 7.31 18.08
CA ASP A 47 4.71 7.03 19.17
C ASP A 47 5.66 8.21 19.48
N THR A 48 5.62 9.29 18.69
CA THR A 48 6.45 10.46 18.90
C THR A 48 5.68 11.63 19.54
N SER A 49 6.31 12.30 20.50
CA SER A 49 5.80 13.57 21.08
C SER A 49 6.05 14.77 20.16
N GLU A 50 6.82 14.59 19.09
CA GLU A 50 7.19 15.61 18.13
C GLU A 50 6.40 15.47 16.82
N ILE A 51 6.26 16.55 16.06
CA ILE A 51 5.64 16.48 14.73
C ILE A 51 6.62 15.77 13.78
N SER A 52 6.35 14.50 13.49
CA SER A 52 7.04 13.70 12.47
C SER A 52 6.18 13.53 11.22
N ALA A 53 6.84 13.55 10.06
CA ALA A 53 6.23 13.24 8.78
C ALA A 53 7.11 12.22 8.08
N ILE A 54 6.51 11.09 7.69
CA ILE A 54 7.17 9.97 7.06
C ILE A 54 6.60 9.85 5.65
N LEU A 55 7.49 9.64 4.69
CA LEU A 55 7.17 9.44 3.29
C LEU A 55 7.68 8.06 2.86
N ASP A 56 6.74 7.17 2.58
CA ASP A 56 7.04 5.78 2.24
C ASP A 56 7.41 5.62 0.76
N SER A 57 8.16 4.57 0.44
CA SER A 57 8.54 4.24 -0.94
C SER A 57 7.33 4.04 -1.84
N SER A 58 6.26 3.41 -1.34
CA SER A 58 5.01 3.20 -2.07
C SER A 58 4.30 4.51 -2.44
N GLU A 59 4.36 5.53 -1.57
CA GLU A 59 3.79 6.86 -1.84
C GLU A 59 4.62 7.61 -2.88
N ILE A 60 5.94 7.46 -2.84
CA ILE A 60 6.86 8.04 -3.83
C ILE A 60 6.64 7.39 -5.22
N GLU A 61 6.51 6.06 -5.27
CA GLU A 61 6.20 5.33 -6.51
C GLU A 61 4.85 5.72 -7.09
N ARG A 62 3.82 5.86 -6.24
CA ARG A 62 2.47 6.25 -6.65
C ARG A 62 2.43 7.66 -7.24
N THR A 63 3.32 8.54 -6.78
CA THR A 63 3.37 9.93 -7.19
C THR A 63 4.30 10.17 -8.38
N GLY A 64 5.28 9.28 -8.60
CA GLY A 64 6.21 9.36 -9.73
C GLY A 64 7.18 10.54 -9.63
N ASP A 65 7.56 10.93 -8.40
CA ASP A 65 8.48 12.04 -8.19
C ASP A 65 9.92 11.64 -8.62
N ASP A 66 10.60 12.44 -9.45
CA ASP A 66 11.93 12.11 -10.00
C ASP A 66 13.06 12.21 -8.94
N ASN A 67 12.91 13.14 -7.99
CA ASN A 67 13.91 13.43 -6.96
C ASN A 67 13.26 13.69 -5.60
N ILE A 68 14.05 13.54 -4.54
CA ILE A 68 13.57 13.70 -3.16
C ILE A 68 13.13 15.13 -2.87
N ALA A 69 13.79 16.13 -3.46
CA ALA A 69 13.45 17.53 -3.23
C ALA A 69 12.00 17.85 -3.62
N VAL A 70 11.51 17.24 -4.71
CA VAL A 70 10.11 17.32 -5.14
C VAL A 70 9.22 16.48 -4.23
N ALA A 71 9.62 15.24 -3.92
CA ALA A 71 8.83 14.35 -3.08
C ALA A 71 8.53 14.93 -1.69
N LEU A 72 9.52 15.59 -1.06
CA LEU A 72 9.38 16.22 0.25
C LEU A 72 8.40 17.40 0.26
N THR A 73 8.08 18.02 -0.89
CA THR A 73 7.09 19.12 -0.93
C THR A 73 5.68 18.66 -0.60
N ARG A 74 5.40 17.35 -0.65
CA ARG A 74 4.11 16.78 -0.28
C ARG A 74 3.90 16.75 1.24
N LEU A 75 4.98 16.82 2.00
CA LEU A 75 4.89 16.87 3.46
C LEU A 75 4.54 18.28 3.90
N THR A 76 3.57 18.39 4.80
CA THR A 76 3.11 19.67 5.33
C THR A 76 4.21 20.38 6.10
N GLY A 77 4.32 21.69 5.93
CA GLY A 77 5.33 22.49 6.61
C GLY A 77 6.72 22.41 5.98
N LEU A 78 6.88 21.75 4.84
CA LEU A 78 8.08 21.83 4.01
C LEU A 78 7.85 22.76 2.82
N SER A 79 8.88 23.50 2.43
CA SER A 79 8.85 24.31 1.21
C SER A 79 10.14 24.16 0.43
N LEU A 80 10.02 24.03 -0.90
CA LEU A 80 11.17 23.94 -1.80
C LEU A 80 11.58 25.32 -2.29
N VAL A 81 12.86 25.64 -2.13
CA VAL A 81 13.46 26.93 -2.52
C VAL A 81 14.51 26.68 -3.58
N ARG A 82 14.43 27.43 -4.69
CA ARG A 82 15.31 27.30 -5.87
C ARG A 82 15.36 25.89 -6.46
N GLY A 83 14.30 25.09 -6.24
CA GLY A 83 14.19 23.73 -6.78
C GLY A 83 15.06 22.66 -6.12
N LYS A 84 15.87 23.02 -5.11
CA LYS A 84 16.85 22.09 -4.50
C LYS A 84 16.97 22.13 -2.98
N TYR A 85 16.58 23.22 -2.33
CA TYR A 85 16.71 23.38 -0.89
C TYR A 85 15.36 23.25 -0.20
N VAL A 86 15.26 22.38 0.81
CA VAL A 86 14.03 22.20 1.59
C VAL A 86 14.12 23.00 2.88
N TYR A 87 13.12 23.87 3.09
CA TYR A 87 12.96 24.66 4.31
C TYR A 87 11.88 24.03 5.17
N VAL A 88 12.12 23.98 6.47
CA VAL A 88 11.22 23.37 7.45
C VAL A 88 10.54 24.49 8.23
N ARG A 89 9.21 24.57 8.18
CA ARG A 89 8.40 25.60 8.87
C ARG A 89 8.85 27.03 8.58
N GLY A 90 9.29 27.30 7.34
CA GLY A 90 9.80 28.61 6.94
C GLY A 90 11.20 28.94 7.48
N LEU A 91 11.85 28.04 8.21
CA LEU A 91 13.24 28.20 8.63
C LEU A 91 14.16 27.98 7.44
N GLY A 92 15.03 28.96 7.21
CA GLY A 92 15.94 28.95 6.07
C GLY A 92 17.02 27.87 6.13
N GLU A 93 17.85 27.87 5.10
CA GLU A 93 18.92 26.90 4.81
C GLU A 93 19.94 26.64 5.94
N ARG A 94 20.01 27.49 6.97
CA ARG A 94 20.95 27.36 8.09
C ARG A 94 20.45 26.48 9.24
N TYR A 95 19.16 26.18 9.24
CA TYR A 95 18.45 25.49 10.32
C TYR A 95 17.90 24.13 9.87
N SER A 96 18.23 23.71 8.65
CA SER A 96 17.87 22.40 8.11
C SER A 96 19.12 21.54 8.06
N ALA A 97 19.04 20.34 8.63
CA ALA A 97 20.06 19.31 8.53
C ALA A 97 19.43 18.07 7.93
N ALA A 98 20.16 17.39 7.06
CA ALA A 98 19.72 16.16 6.42
C ALA A 98 20.66 15.04 6.83
N THR A 99 20.09 13.88 7.15
CA THR A 99 20.82 12.67 7.48
C THR A 99 20.46 11.58 6.50
N LEU A 100 21.44 10.76 6.13
CA LEU A 100 21.25 9.56 5.33
C LEU A 100 21.75 8.36 6.14
N ASN A 101 20.88 7.39 6.40
CA ASN A 101 21.20 6.19 7.20
C ASN A 101 21.85 6.53 8.55
N GLY A 102 21.34 7.58 9.23
CA GLY A 102 21.88 8.07 10.50
C GLY A 102 23.18 8.89 10.41
N SER A 103 23.79 9.01 9.24
CA SER A 103 24.97 9.85 9.02
C SER A 103 24.58 11.25 8.55
N ASN A 104 25.22 12.30 9.08
CA ASN A 104 24.95 13.66 8.66
C ASN A 104 25.48 13.91 7.25
N LEU A 105 24.63 14.44 6.39
CA LEU A 105 24.94 14.66 4.99
C LEU A 105 25.68 16.02 4.85
N PRO A 106 26.93 16.04 4.35
CA PRO A 106 27.70 17.27 4.27
C PRO A 106 27.17 18.17 3.15
N SER A 107 27.32 19.50 3.32
CA SER A 107 27.02 20.42 2.23
C SER A 107 28.12 20.34 1.16
N PRO A 108 27.75 20.20 -0.13
CA PRO A 108 28.69 20.30 -1.24
C PRO A 108 29.22 21.73 -1.45
N GLU A 109 28.51 22.75 -0.95
CA GLU A 109 28.87 24.17 -1.11
C GLU A 109 29.60 24.68 0.14
N PRO A 110 30.87 25.11 0.07
CA PRO A 110 31.66 25.49 1.25
C PRO A 110 31.15 26.74 1.98
N LEU A 111 30.33 27.55 1.30
CA LEU A 111 29.75 28.79 1.85
C LEU A 111 28.37 28.56 2.48
N LYS A 112 27.78 27.36 2.35
CA LYS A 112 26.44 27.06 2.87
C LYS A 112 26.46 25.79 3.72
N ARG A 113 25.52 25.70 4.67
CA ARG A 113 25.37 24.53 5.55
C ARG A 113 24.14 23.70 5.20
N VAL A 114 23.70 23.78 3.95
CA VAL A 114 22.50 23.10 3.44
C VAL A 114 22.87 22.08 2.39
N VAL A 115 22.18 20.95 2.38
CA VAL A 115 22.35 19.93 1.35
C VAL A 115 21.32 20.17 0.24
N PRO A 116 21.75 20.24 -1.03
CA PRO A 116 20.83 20.20 -2.16
C PRO A 116 20.25 18.77 -2.30
N LEU A 117 18.93 18.64 -2.22
CA LEU A 117 18.22 17.34 -2.21
C LEU A 117 17.77 16.88 -3.60
N ASP A 118 17.95 17.71 -4.62
CA ASP A 118 17.70 17.38 -6.03
C ASP A 118 18.70 16.37 -6.59
N LEU A 119 19.87 16.28 -5.97
CA LEU A 119 20.94 15.34 -6.36
C LEU A 119 20.62 13.89 -6.01
N PHE A 120 19.56 13.63 -5.26
CA PHE A 120 19.19 12.31 -4.80
C PHE A 120 17.96 11.82 -5.57
N PRO A 121 18.13 10.84 -6.46
CA PRO A 121 17.00 10.17 -7.10
C PRO A 121 16.10 9.51 -6.07
N THR A 122 14.80 9.46 -6.32
CA THR A 122 13.85 8.72 -5.48
C THR A 122 14.12 7.21 -5.48
N GLN A 123 14.66 6.68 -6.57
CA GLN A 123 14.95 5.24 -6.77
C GLN A 123 15.99 4.67 -5.79
N ILE A 124 16.85 5.50 -5.21
CA ILE A 124 17.90 5.06 -4.28
C ILE A 124 17.46 5.11 -2.81
N ILE A 125 16.24 5.59 -2.56
CA ILE A 125 15.70 5.75 -1.21
C ILE A 125 14.83 4.56 -0.89
N ASN A 126 15.23 3.84 0.15
CA ASN A 126 14.45 2.76 0.73
C ASN A 126 14.22 3.07 2.21
N SER A 127 13.01 2.79 2.69
CA SER A 127 12.66 2.85 4.11
C SER A 127 12.45 1.41 4.55
N ASP A 128 13.45 0.84 5.23
CA ASP A 128 13.38 -0.48 5.88
C ASP A 128 12.86 -0.33 7.32
#